data_AF-A0A3D0FPI4-F1
#
_entry.id   AF-A0A3D0FPI4-F1
#
_cell.length_a   1.000
_cell.length_b   1.000
_cell.length_c   1.000
_cell.angle_alpha   90.00
_cell.angle_beta   90.00
_cell.angle_gamma   90.00
#
_symmetry.space_group_name_H-M   'P 1'
#
loop_
_entity.id
_entity.type
_entity.pdbx_description
1 polymer ?
#
loop_
_entity_poly.entity_id
_entity_poly.type
_entity_poly.pdbx_seq_one_letter_code
_entity_poly.pdbx_strand_id
1 'polypeptide(L)' 'MKTTTNKVTNNINSTTMKTKLLTFLLAFLASIGVAFADDSGTCGDNLTWSYNSSTQTLTITGTGEMANVRYAPWYSYRS' A
#
# COMPACT_ATOMS: atom_id res chain seq x y z
N MET A 1 49.19 -28.86 5.90
CA MET A 1 48.91 -28.09 4.65
C MET A 1 47.59 -28.63 4.09
N LYS A 2 46.44 -27.97 3.98
CA LYS A 2 45.96 -26.57 4.03
C LYS A 2 44.64 -26.53 4.82
N THR A 3 44.47 -25.65 5.81
CA THR A 3 43.17 -25.42 6.47
C THR A 3 42.91 -23.95 6.78
N THR A 4 43.41 -23.03 5.96
CA THR A 4 43.12 -21.59 6.09
C THR A 4 42.29 -21.04 4.92
N THR A 5 42.26 -21.75 3.78
CA THR A 5 41.56 -21.32 2.55
C THR A 5 40.03 -21.35 2.67
N ASN A 6 39.44 -22.21 3.51
CA ASN A 6 37.98 -22.33 3.59
C ASN A 6 37.33 -21.21 4.43
N LYS A 7 37.98 -20.74 5.51
CA LYS A 7 37.38 -19.77 6.43
C LYS A 7 37.22 -18.38 5.79
N VAL A 8 38.24 -17.93 5.04
CA VAL A 8 38.20 -16.63 4.34
C VAL A 8 37.21 -16.66 3.17
N THR A 9 37.23 -17.72 2.36
CA THR A 9 36.33 -17.89 1.22
C THR A 9 34.86 -17.96 1.67
N ASN A 10 34.56 -18.71 2.74
CA ASN A 10 33.20 -18.78 3.29
C ASN A 10 32.73 -17.42 3.84
N ASN A 11 33.63 -16.64 4.45
CA ASN A 11 33.29 -15.32 4.97
C ASN A 11 33.05 -14.28 3.85
N ILE A 12 33.85 -14.31 2.78
CA ILE A 12 33.66 -13.44 1.61
C ILE A 12 32.38 -13.82 0.86
N ASN A 13 32.09 -15.11 0.69
CA ASN A 13 30.84 -15.58 0.10
C ASN A 13 29.63 -15.14 0.96
N SER A 14 29.72 -15.28 2.28
CA SER A 14 28.67 -14.83 3.21
C SER A 14 28.44 -13.31 3.13
N THR A 15 29.52 -12.52 3.08
CA THR A 15 29.42 -11.06 2.99
C THR A 15 28.88 -10.62 1.63
N THR A 16 29.33 -11.24 0.54
CA THR A 16 28.84 -10.97 -0.82
C THR A 16 27.37 -11.34 -0.98
N MET A 17 26.94 -12.46 -0.39
CA MET A 17 25.53 -12.88 -0.35
C MET A 17 24.67 -11.87 0.42
N LYS A 18 25.15 -11.39 1.57
CA LYS A 18 24.45 -10.36 2.38
C LYS A 18 24.36 -9.02 1.65
N THR A 19 25.43 -8.57 1.00
CA THR A 19 25.42 -7.32 0.23
C THR A 19 24.53 -7.41 -0.99
N LYS A 20 24.55 -8.53 -1.73
CA LYS A 20 23.64 -8.76 -2.87
C LYS A 20 22.18 -8.87 -2.44
N LEU A 21 21.90 -9.48 -1.29
CA LEU A 21 20.56 -9.55 -0.74
C LEU A 21 20.04 -8.16 -0.35
N LEU A 22 20.88 -7.34 0.28
CA LEU A 22 20.52 -5.99 0.70
C LEU A 22 20.28 -5.06 -0.49
N THR A 23 21.12 -5.09 -1.53
CA THR A 23 20.91 -4.27 -2.72
C THR A 23 19.69 -4.70 -3.53
N PHE A 24 19.37 -6.00 -3.55
CA PHE A 24 18.15 -6.51 -4.18
C PHE A 24 16.88 -6.04 -3.44
N LEU A 25 16.92 -6.02 -2.11
CA LEU A 25 15.80 -5.53 -1.28
C LEU A 25 15.53 -4.03 -1.49
N LEU A 26 16.58 -3.22 -1.55
CA LEU A 26 16.44 -1.77 -1.79
C LEU A 26 15.90 -1.46 -3.19
N ALA A 27 16.37 -2.18 -4.21
CA ALA A 27 15.88 -2.01 -5.58
C ALA A 27 14.41 -2.44 -5.73
N PHE A 28 13.97 -3.45 -4.98
CA PHE A 28 12.60 -3.94 -5.01
C PHE A 28 11.60 -2.97 -4.36
N LEU A 29 11.99 -2.29 -3.28
CA LEU A 29 11.14 -1.29 -2.62
C LEU A 29 10.91 -0.05 -3.50
N ALA A 30 11.87 0.34 -4.32
CA ALA A 30 11.77 1.50 -5.21
C ALA A 30 10.79 1.30 -6.40
N SER A 31 10.42 0.06 -6.73
CA SER A 31 9.52 -0.25 -7.86
C SER A 31 8.05 -0.46 -7.48
N ILE A 32 7.68 -0.33 -6.20
CA ILE A 32 6.29 -0.55 -5.76
C ILE A 32 5.51 0.75 -5.96
N GLY A 33 4.78 0.86 -7.07
CA GLY A 33 3.74 1.86 -7.23
C GLY A 33 2.57 1.54 -6.29
N VAL A 34 2.50 2.21 -5.14
CA VAL A 34 1.37 2.10 -4.22
C VAL A 34 0.27 3.07 -4.65
N ALA A 35 -0.86 2.53 -5.10
CA ALA A 35 -2.10 3.28 -5.23
C ALA A 35 -2.78 3.30 -3.85
N PHE A 36 -2.87 4.47 -3.23
CA PHE A 36 -3.65 4.65 -2.01
C PHE A 36 -5.11 4.86 -2.42
N ALA A 37 -6.03 4.15 -1.77
CA ALA A 37 -7.42 4.58 -1.79
C ALA A 37 -7.53 5.85 -0.95
N ASP A 38 -8.25 6.85 -1.45
CA ASP A 38 -8.55 8.02 -0.62
C ASP A 38 -9.50 7.59 0.50
N ASP A 39 -9.19 7.96 1.75
CA ASP A 39 -10.05 7.72 2.91
C ASP A 39 -10.98 8.91 3.20
N SER A 40 -11.03 9.90 2.31
CA SER A 40 -11.95 11.04 2.40
C SER A 40 -12.14 11.73 1.06
N GLY A 41 -13.20 12.53 0.94
CA GLY A 41 -13.46 13.32 -0.25
C GLY A 41 -14.76 14.11 -0.16
N THR A 42 -15.22 14.62 -1.30
CA THR A 42 -16.52 15.29 -1.43
C THR A 42 -17.50 14.39 -2.18
N CYS A 43 -18.79 14.54 -1.88
CA CYS A 43 -19.87 13.84 -2.58
C CYS A 43 -21.01 14.79 -2.97
N GLY A 44 -20.68 16.04 -3.24
CA GLY A 44 -21.60 17.14 -3.56
C GLY A 44 -20.92 18.47 -3.21
N ASP A 45 -21.60 19.59 -3.45
CA ASP A 45 -21.00 20.92 -3.26
C ASP A 45 -20.71 21.22 -1.78
N ASN A 46 -21.54 20.72 -0.87
CA ASN A 46 -21.49 21.02 0.57
C ASN A 46 -21.44 19.75 1.44
N LEU A 47 -21.06 18.62 0.85
CA LEU A 47 -20.99 17.33 1.53
C LEU A 47 -19.59 16.73 1.41
N THR A 48 -19.07 16.29 2.54
CA THR A 48 -17.81 15.57 2.66
C THR A 48 -18.04 14.17 3.20
N TRP A 49 -17.21 13.22 2.77
CA TRP A 49 -17.20 11.86 3.29
C TRP A 49 -15.81 11.53 3.84
N SER A 50 -15.78 10.65 4.84
CA SER A 50 -14.56 10.04 5.37
C SER A 50 -14.81 8.58 5.71
N TYR A 51 -13.82 7.74 5.44
CA TYR A 51 -13.86 6.31 5.74
C TYR A 51 -12.84 5.97 6.80
N ASN A 52 -13.31 5.42 7.92
CA ASN A 52 -12.45 4.87 8.96
C ASN A 52 -12.32 3.37 8.73
N SER A 53 -11.15 2.94 8.25
CA SER A 53 -10.85 1.53 7.97
C SER A 53 -10.81 0.66 9.22
N SER A 54 -10.49 1.23 10.39
CA SER A 54 -10.42 0.49 11.66
C SER A 54 -11.81 0.17 12.20
N THR A 55 -12.75 1.10 12.11
CA THR A 55 -14.14 0.91 12.55
C THR A 55 -15.07 0.48 11.41
N GLN A 56 -14.56 0.39 10.18
CA GLN A 56 -15.31 0.14 8.95
C GLN A 56 -16.51 1.09 8.80
N THR A 57 -16.32 2.36 9.17
CA THR A 57 -17.40 3.37 9.21
C THR A 57 -17.20 4.42 8.13
N LEU A 58 -18.21 4.59 7.28
CA LEU A 58 -18.33 5.70 6.35
C LEU A 58 -19.14 6.82 7.02
N THR A 59 -18.53 7.98 7.23
CA THR A 59 -19.20 9.16 7.79
C THR A 59 -19.39 10.19 6.69
N ILE A 60 -20.62 10.68 6.53
CA ILE A 60 -20.95 11.79 5.63
C ILE A 60 -21.35 12.98 6.49
N THR A 61 -20.73 14.13 6.25
CA THR A 61 -20.98 15.36 7.01
C THR A 61 -21.32 16.52 6.07
N GLY A 62 -22.16 17.43 6.57
CA GLY A 62 -22.62 18.61 5.83
C GLY A 62 -24.12 18.59 5.56
N THR A 63 -24.57 19.51 4.73
CA THR A 63 -25.97 19.68 4.36
C THR A 63 -26.08 20.08 2.89
N GLY A 64 -27.02 19.48 2.16
CA GLY A 64 -27.23 19.78 0.74
C GLY A 64 -27.50 18.52 -0.07
N GLU A 65 -27.48 18.66 -1.38
CA GLU A 65 -27.69 17.54 -2.30
C GLU A 65 -26.42 16.72 -2.46
N MET A 66 -26.55 15.41 -2.30
CA MET A 66 -25.49 14.47 -2.65
C MET A 66 -25.48 14.27 -4.16
N ALA A 67 -24.30 14.39 -4.77
CA ALA A 67 -24.11 14.19 -6.19
C ALA A 67 -24.62 12.81 -6.60
N ASN A 68 -25.59 12.80 -7.52
CA ASN A 68 -26.15 11.57 -8.02
C ASN A 68 -25.24 10.98 -9.11
N VAL A 69 -24.76 9.76 -8.89
CA VAL A 69 -24.11 8.96 -9.93
C VAL A 69 -25.18 8.18 -10.67
N ARG A 70 -25.20 8.26 -12.02
CA ARG A 70 -26.17 7.54 -12.89
C ARG A 70 -26.30 6.06 -12.54
N TYR A 71 -25.23 5.45 -12.03
CA TYR A 71 -25.23 4.12 -11.46
C TYR A 71 -24.61 4.16 -10.07
N ALA A 72 -25.44 4.11 -9.04
CA ALA A 72 -24.95 3.90 -7.70
C ALA A 72 -24.23 2.53 -7.62
N PRO A 73 -23.06 2.43 -6.99
CA PRO A 73 -22.31 1.16 -6.93
C PRO A 73 -23.09 0.04 -6.21
N TRP A 74 -24.03 0.39 -5.32
CA TRP A 74 -24.93 -0.57 -4.67
C TRP A 74 -26.16 -0.97 -5.51
N TYR A 75 -26.35 -0.40 -6.70
CA TYR A 75 -27.52 -0.66 -7.54
C TYR A 75 -27.67 -2.13 -7.95
N SER A 76 -26.56 -2.87 -8.02
CA SER A 76 -26.52 -4.31 -8.30
C SER A 76 -26.90 -5.18 -7.09
N TYR A 77 -26.93 -4.61 -5.89
CA TYR A 77 -27.22 -5.31 -4.63
C TYR A 77 -28.60 -4.96 -4.07
N ARG A 78 -29.41 -4.18 -4.79
CA ARG A 78 -30.80 -3.92 -4.43
C ARG A 78 -31.62 -5.18 -4.69
N SER A 79 -32.16 -5.78 -3.63
CA SER A 79 -33.10 -6.92 -3.69
C SER A 79 -34.43 -6.51 -4.28
#